data_AF-A0A409V6L9-F1
#
_entry.id   AF-A0A409V6L9-F1
#
_cell.length_a   1.000
_cell.length_b   1.000
_cell.length_c   1.000
_cell.angle_alpha   90.00
_cell.angle_beta   90.00
_cell.angle_gamma   90.00
#
_symmetry.space_group_name_H-M   'P 1'
#
loop_
_entity.id
_entity.type
_entity.pdbx_description
1 polymer ?
#
loop_
_entity_poly.entity_id
_entity_poly.type
_entity_poly.pdbx_seq_one_letter_code
_entity_poly.pdbx_strand_id
1 'polypeptide(L)'
;TRSTPKKFRRRTITRTSDGIGDIFRFWALSSLAFTGPNVTGTRNVVMFSCTGKIKPIHYISTDAVFPNGMKNCSEDDNIEDNHTELNDGYSQSKWVAEQLISRAGQKGLPVVIYRLGNMSGDRKQAFWNPQDFTLLVLQACAKYGYAPDVDWNMEMTPVDFAAEFIVRCTFNLSTILGKTYHIINDQPLHSSSPGPKGQVSFSHHFASGIRRPASVVVRRR
;
A
#
# COMPACT_ATOMS: atom_id res chain seq x y z
N THR A 1 -27.06 17.84 -43.22
CA THR A 1 -27.11 16.80 -42.16
C THR A 1 -26.13 17.16 -41.06
N ARG A 2 -26.57 17.90 -40.03
CA ARG A 2 -25.72 18.31 -38.89
C ARG A 2 -26.09 17.46 -37.67
N SER A 3 -25.17 16.61 -37.23
CA SER A 3 -25.27 15.80 -36.02
C SER A 3 -25.06 16.67 -34.77
N THR A 4 -26.04 16.69 -33.88
CA THR A 4 -25.97 17.31 -32.55
C THR A 4 -25.08 16.50 -31.59
N PRO A 5 -24.24 17.12 -30.76
CA PRO A 5 -23.47 16.41 -29.74
C PRO A 5 -24.35 16.07 -28.53
N LYS A 6 -24.27 14.81 -28.07
CA LYS A 6 -24.96 14.31 -26.86
C LYS A 6 -24.50 15.09 -25.62
N LYS A 7 -25.45 15.76 -24.95
CA LYS A 7 -25.25 16.43 -23.65
C LYS A 7 -24.84 15.41 -22.59
N PHE A 8 -23.64 15.54 -22.03
CA PHE A 8 -23.22 14.85 -20.81
C PHE A 8 -23.98 15.47 -19.62
N ARG A 9 -24.90 14.71 -19.02
CA ARG A 9 -25.71 15.17 -17.87
C ARG A 9 -24.80 15.25 -16.63
N ARG A 10 -24.58 16.46 -16.09
CA ARG A 10 -24.00 16.66 -14.76
C ARG A 10 -24.91 16.00 -13.73
N ARG A 11 -24.48 14.91 -13.10
CA ARG A 11 -25.06 14.44 -11.84
C ARG A 11 -24.36 15.18 -10.71
N THR A 12 -25.07 16.11 -10.09
CA THR A 12 -24.67 16.73 -8.82
C THR A 12 -24.65 15.63 -7.76
N ILE A 13 -23.47 15.28 -7.26
CA ILE A 13 -23.36 14.38 -6.09
C ILE A 13 -23.82 15.19 -4.89
N THR A 14 -25.04 14.92 -4.42
CA THR A 14 -25.57 15.48 -3.17
C THR A 14 -24.77 14.93 -1.99
N ARG A 15 -24.50 15.83 -1.03
CA ARG A 15 -23.74 15.59 0.20
C ARG A 15 -24.45 14.53 1.07
N THR A 16 -24.12 13.26 0.88
CA THR A 16 -24.62 12.16 1.72
C THR A 16 -23.88 12.13 3.06
N SER A 17 -24.54 12.56 4.13
CA SER A 17 -24.06 12.55 5.53
C SER A 17 -24.01 11.15 6.15
N ASP A 18 -24.76 10.19 5.60
CA ASP A 18 -25.25 9.10 6.45
C ASP A 18 -24.23 7.97 6.64
N GLY A 19 -23.43 7.63 5.62
CA GLY A 19 -22.39 6.59 5.74
C GLY A 19 -21.02 7.05 6.26
N ILE A 20 -20.78 8.36 6.32
CA ILE A 20 -19.53 8.92 6.88
C ILE A 20 -19.62 8.96 8.42
N GLY A 21 -20.82 9.12 8.97
CA GLY A 21 -21.07 9.15 10.41
C GLY A 21 -20.69 7.86 11.15
N ASP A 22 -20.88 6.70 10.53
CA ASP A 22 -20.52 5.42 11.15
C ASP A 22 -19.00 5.22 11.24
N ILE A 23 -18.24 5.75 10.27
CA ILE A 23 -16.77 5.80 10.33
C ILE A 23 -16.34 6.67 11.52
N PHE A 24 -17.05 7.77 11.79
CA PHE A 24 -16.76 8.64 12.93
C PHE A 24 -17.03 8.01 14.29
N ARG A 25 -17.92 7.00 14.39
CA ARG A 25 -18.11 6.24 15.64
C ARG A 25 -16.95 5.27 15.90
N PHE A 26 -16.30 4.80 14.84
CA PHE A 26 -15.13 3.92 14.90
C PHE A 26 -13.83 4.63 15.36
N TRP A 27 -13.80 5.97 15.30
CA TRP A 27 -12.61 6.81 15.59
C TRP A 27 -12.00 6.64 16.99
N ALA A 28 -12.77 6.17 17.98
CA ALA A 28 -12.34 6.13 19.37
C ALA A 28 -11.29 5.04 19.69
N LEU A 29 -10.96 4.15 18.74
CA LEU A 29 -10.13 2.96 18.99
C LEU A 29 -8.72 3.00 18.38
N SER A 30 -8.39 4.02 17.58
CA SER A 30 -7.05 4.15 16.96
C SER A 30 -6.20 5.20 17.69
N SER A 31 -4.88 4.96 17.83
CA SER A 31 -3.97 5.86 18.55
C SER A 31 -4.09 7.31 18.03
N LEU A 32 -4.32 8.26 18.93
CA LEU A 32 -4.51 9.69 18.64
C LEU A 32 -3.39 10.32 17.77
N ALA A 33 -2.20 9.74 17.73
CA ALA A 33 -1.07 10.24 16.94
C ALA A 33 -1.29 10.17 15.42
N PHE A 34 -2.01 9.16 14.93
CA PHE A 34 -2.20 8.93 13.47
C PHE A 34 -3.59 9.32 12.96
N THR A 35 -4.55 9.55 13.85
CA THR A 35 -5.91 10.00 13.51
C THR A 35 -5.91 11.38 12.83
N GLY A 36 -4.96 12.25 13.21
CA GLY A 36 -4.73 13.54 12.56
C GLY A 36 -4.33 13.41 11.09
N PRO A 37 -3.07 13.05 10.77
CA PRO A 37 -2.57 13.16 9.41
C PRO A 37 -3.21 12.16 8.43
N ASN A 38 -3.32 10.88 8.81
CA ASN A 38 -3.72 9.84 7.86
C ASN A 38 -5.23 9.85 7.58
N VAL A 39 -6.06 10.04 8.60
CA VAL A 39 -7.51 9.99 8.45
C VAL A 39 -8.08 11.36 8.07
N THR A 40 -7.76 12.41 8.85
CA THR A 40 -8.27 13.76 8.56
C THR A 40 -7.71 14.30 7.25
N GLY A 41 -6.43 14.07 6.97
CA GLY A 41 -5.81 14.43 5.69
C GLY A 41 -6.54 13.79 4.51
N THR A 42 -6.78 12.47 4.57
CA THR A 42 -7.50 11.74 3.52
C THR A 42 -8.93 12.27 3.34
N ARG A 43 -9.65 12.53 4.43
CA ARG A 43 -10.99 13.14 4.36
C ARG A 43 -10.95 14.49 3.64
N ASN A 44 -9.99 15.35 3.96
CA ASN A 44 -9.86 16.66 3.33
C ASN A 44 -9.56 16.53 1.83
N VAL A 45 -8.73 15.57 1.42
CA VAL A 45 -8.45 15.26 0.01
C VAL A 45 -9.73 14.80 -0.72
N VAL A 46 -10.55 13.95 -0.09
CA VAL A 46 -11.85 13.55 -0.66
C VAL A 46 -12.76 14.76 -0.87
N MET A 47 -12.88 15.62 0.14
CA MET A 47 -13.71 16.84 0.05
C MET A 47 -13.22 17.79 -1.04
N PHE A 48 -11.90 18.00 -1.13
CA PHE A 48 -11.28 18.81 -2.18
C PHE A 48 -11.52 18.22 -3.58
N SER A 49 -11.42 16.90 -3.71
CA SER A 49 -11.63 16.18 -4.98
C SER A 49 -13.05 16.30 -5.50
N CYS A 50 -14.03 16.48 -4.61
CA CYS A 50 -15.42 16.73 -4.94
C CYS A 50 -15.76 18.21 -5.19
N THR A 51 -14.86 19.15 -4.87
CA THR A 51 -15.15 20.59 -4.94
C THR A 51 -14.88 21.17 -6.33
N GLY A 52 -15.87 21.84 -6.92
CA GLY A 52 -15.79 22.47 -8.24
C GLY A 52 -15.79 21.45 -9.38
N LYS A 53 -14.60 20.98 -9.78
CA LYS A 53 -14.43 19.89 -10.74
C LYS A 53 -14.05 18.61 -10.00
N ILE A 54 -14.64 17.48 -10.43
CA ILE A 54 -14.25 16.16 -9.94
C ILE A 54 -12.80 15.87 -10.32
N LYS A 55 -12.00 15.46 -9.33
CA LYS A 55 -10.59 15.12 -9.48
C LYS A 55 -10.42 13.63 -9.14
N PRO A 56 -9.83 12.81 -10.02
CA PRO A 56 -9.48 11.45 -9.67
C PRO A 56 -8.51 11.40 -8.49
N ILE A 57 -8.67 10.41 -7.60
CA ILE A 57 -7.74 10.17 -6.50
C ILE A 57 -6.90 8.93 -6.79
N HIS A 58 -5.59 9.10 -6.74
CA HIS A 58 -4.62 8.01 -6.64
C HIS A 58 -4.20 7.90 -5.17
N TYR A 59 -4.71 6.90 -4.46
CA TYR A 59 -4.49 6.76 -3.03
C TYR A 59 -3.41 5.72 -2.75
N ILE A 60 -2.36 6.15 -2.05
CA ILE A 60 -1.30 5.25 -1.58
C ILE A 60 -1.72 4.68 -0.23
N SER A 61 -1.98 3.38 -0.22
CA SER A 61 -2.25 2.58 0.97
C SER A 61 -1.06 1.64 1.27
N THR A 62 -1.28 0.62 2.09
CA THR A 62 -0.29 -0.35 2.52
C THR A 62 -0.92 -1.74 2.56
N ASP A 63 -0.13 -2.79 2.37
CA ASP A 63 -0.53 -4.17 2.65
C ASP A 63 -0.79 -4.43 4.15
N ALA A 64 -0.28 -3.59 5.04
CA ALA A 64 -0.56 -3.65 6.48
C ALA A 64 -2.04 -3.39 6.86
N VAL A 65 -2.92 -3.14 5.89
CA VAL A 65 -4.38 -3.18 6.10
C VAL A 65 -4.93 -4.61 6.23
N PHE A 66 -4.09 -5.62 5.99
CA PHE A 66 -4.37 -7.02 6.28
C PHE A 66 -3.79 -7.43 7.64
N PRO A 67 -4.52 -8.24 8.44
CA PRO A 67 -4.01 -8.78 9.68
C PRO A 67 -2.77 -9.66 9.49
N ASN A 68 -1.91 -9.67 10.51
CA ASN A 68 -0.71 -10.51 10.51
C ASN A 68 -1.06 -11.99 10.36
N GLY A 69 -0.33 -12.70 9.50
CA GLY A 69 -0.51 -14.14 9.29
C GLY A 69 -1.58 -14.50 8.25
N MET A 70 -2.36 -13.54 7.75
CA MET A 70 -3.25 -13.75 6.61
C MET A 70 -2.43 -14.10 5.35
N LYS A 71 -2.89 -15.09 4.58
CA LYS A 71 -2.22 -15.58 3.38
C LYS A 71 -3.14 -15.47 2.18
N ASN A 72 -2.55 -15.29 1.00
CA ASN A 72 -3.26 -15.22 -0.28
C ASN A 72 -4.28 -14.07 -0.38
N CYS A 73 -4.01 -12.94 0.29
CA CYS A 73 -4.83 -11.74 0.19
C CYS A 73 -4.89 -11.25 -1.26
N SER A 74 -6.09 -11.12 -1.80
CA SER A 74 -6.36 -10.61 -3.14
C SER A 74 -6.56 -9.08 -3.13
N GLU A 75 -6.40 -8.46 -4.29
CA GLU A 75 -6.70 -7.05 -4.52
C GLU A 75 -8.19 -6.73 -4.34
N ASP A 76 -9.05 -7.71 -4.65
CA ASP A 76 -10.52 -7.62 -4.59
C ASP A 76 -11.12 -8.06 -3.24
N ASP A 77 -10.29 -8.52 -2.29
CA ASP A 77 -10.79 -8.96 -0.98
C ASP A 77 -11.46 -7.81 -0.22
N ASN A 78 -12.60 -8.11 0.41
CA ASN A 78 -13.23 -7.16 1.32
C ASN A 78 -12.43 -7.10 2.62
N ILE A 79 -11.91 -5.91 2.91
CA ILE A 79 -11.12 -5.65 4.12
C ILE A 79 -11.95 -5.01 5.25
N GLU A 80 -13.28 -4.88 5.11
CA GLU A 80 -14.15 -4.19 6.08
C GLU A 80 -14.01 -4.66 7.53
N ASP A 81 -13.76 -5.96 7.75
CA ASP A 81 -13.69 -6.52 9.10
C ASP A 81 -12.26 -6.64 9.64
N ASN A 82 -11.25 -6.40 8.80
CA ASN A 82 -9.82 -6.56 9.15
C ASN A 82 -9.42 -5.70 10.35
N HIS A 83 -10.07 -4.56 10.56
CA HIS A 83 -9.77 -3.62 11.64
C HIS A 83 -9.82 -4.25 13.05
N THR A 84 -10.57 -5.33 13.22
CA THR A 84 -10.71 -6.04 14.50
C THR A 84 -9.45 -6.79 14.91
N GLU A 85 -8.57 -7.10 13.95
CA GLU A 85 -7.36 -7.89 14.13
C GLU A 85 -6.07 -7.08 13.88
N LEU A 86 -6.19 -5.78 13.56
CA LEU A 86 -5.04 -4.88 13.40
C LEU A 86 -4.54 -4.41 14.77
N ASN A 87 -3.27 -4.71 15.05
CA ASN A 87 -2.68 -4.53 16.39
C ASN A 87 -1.87 -3.24 16.55
N ASP A 88 -1.65 -2.46 15.49
CA ASP A 88 -0.88 -1.23 15.54
C ASP A 88 -1.64 -0.02 14.97
N GLY A 89 -1.34 1.17 15.50
CA GLY A 89 -2.04 2.41 15.16
C GLY A 89 -1.80 2.90 13.73
N TYR A 90 -0.67 2.55 13.12
CA TYR A 90 -0.41 2.91 11.73
C TYR A 90 -1.34 2.13 10.80
N SER A 91 -1.36 0.79 10.91
CA SER A 91 -2.22 -0.11 10.14
C SER A 91 -3.68 0.25 10.29
N GLN A 92 -4.15 0.47 11.53
CA GLN A 92 -5.52 0.93 11.80
C GLN A 92 -5.83 2.26 11.10
N SER A 93 -4.93 3.24 11.18
CA SER A 93 -5.16 4.55 10.55
C SER A 93 -5.20 4.48 9.01
N LYS A 94 -4.35 3.65 8.41
CA LYS A 94 -4.31 3.41 6.96
C LYS A 94 -5.53 2.67 6.48
N TRP A 95 -5.99 1.69 7.25
CA TRP A 95 -7.23 0.97 7.02
C TRP A 95 -8.43 1.93 7.02
N VAL A 96 -8.60 2.77 8.06
CA VAL A 96 -9.71 3.74 8.11
C VAL A 96 -9.67 4.69 6.90
N ALA A 97 -8.48 5.19 6.55
CA ALA A 97 -8.31 6.08 5.42
C ALA A 97 -8.62 5.39 4.07
N GLU A 98 -8.23 4.12 3.89
CA GLU A 98 -8.60 3.33 2.72
C GLU A 98 -10.12 3.15 2.61
N GLN A 99 -10.80 2.85 3.73
CA GLN A 99 -12.25 2.72 3.75
C GLN A 99 -12.98 4.02 3.40
N LEU A 100 -12.41 5.18 3.72
CA LEU A 100 -12.93 6.48 3.27
C LEU A 100 -12.83 6.62 1.75
N ILE A 101 -11.69 6.23 1.16
CA ILE A 101 -11.48 6.26 -0.30
C ILE A 101 -12.39 5.26 -1.02
N SER A 102 -12.47 4.02 -0.54
CA SER A 102 -13.34 2.97 -1.11
C SER A 102 -14.80 3.42 -1.14
N ARG A 103 -15.32 3.96 -0.04
CA ARG A 103 -16.70 4.49 0.02
C ARG A 103 -16.90 5.72 -0.86
N ALA A 104 -15.91 6.59 -1.00
CA ALA A 104 -15.98 7.70 -1.96
C ALA A 104 -16.05 7.17 -3.40
N GLY A 105 -15.29 6.11 -3.71
CA GLY A 105 -15.33 5.37 -4.96
C GLY A 105 -16.70 4.80 -5.27
N GLN A 106 -17.30 4.08 -4.32
CA GLN A 106 -18.66 3.54 -4.42
C GLN A 106 -19.72 4.63 -4.69
N LYS A 107 -19.49 5.86 -4.23
CA LYS A 107 -20.34 7.03 -4.48
C LYS A 107 -20.05 7.75 -5.81
N GLY A 108 -19.16 7.19 -6.63
CA GLY A 108 -18.87 7.67 -7.98
C GLY A 108 -17.68 8.63 -8.08
N LEU A 109 -16.89 8.83 -7.01
CA LEU A 109 -15.62 9.52 -7.12
C LEU A 109 -14.62 8.62 -7.89
N PRO A 110 -13.92 9.08 -8.92
CA PRO A 110 -12.92 8.26 -9.59
C PRO A 110 -11.73 8.03 -8.64
N VAL A 111 -11.53 6.78 -8.20
CA VAL A 111 -10.45 6.43 -7.26
C VAL A 111 -9.64 5.23 -7.76
N VAL A 112 -8.37 5.17 -7.39
CA VAL A 112 -7.48 4.01 -7.56
C VAL A 112 -6.70 3.86 -6.26
N ILE A 113 -6.57 2.63 -5.75
CA ILE A 113 -5.87 2.33 -4.50
C ILE A 113 -4.60 1.53 -4.81
N TYR A 114 -3.47 1.89 -4.19
CA TYR A 114 -2.20 1.19 -4.31
C TYR A 114 -1.74 0.73 -2.92
N ARG A 115 -1.87 -0.55 -2.61
CA ARG A 115 -1.37 -1.14 -1.36
C ARG A 115 0.10 -1.49 -1.56
N LEU A 116 0.97 -0.69 -0.97
CA LEU A 116 2.41 -0.89 -1.02
C LEU A 116 2.87 -1.88 0.05
N GLY A 117 3.82 -2.76 -0.30
CA GLY A 117 4.57 -3.56 0.66
C GLY A 117 5.73 -2.81 1.31
N ASN A 118 6.74 -3.53 1.77
CA ASN A 118 7.94 -2.96 2.36
C ASN A 118 8.83 -2.37 1.27
N MET A 119 8.87 -1.04 1.20
CA MET A 119 9.66 -0.34 0.20
C MET A 119 11.16 -0.43 0.53
N SER A 120 11.93 -0.95 -0.42
CA SER A 120 13.39 -0.99 -0.35
C SER A 120 14.02 0.11 -1.20
N GLY A 121 15.35 0.17 -1.17
CA GLY A 121 16.12 1.10 -1.98
C GLY A 121 15.89 0.92 -3.48
N ASP A 122 16.20 1.95 -4.26
CA ASP A 122 16.01 1.89 -5.72
C ASP A 122 16.94 0.86 -6.38
N ARG A 123 16.50 0.30 -7.51
CA ARG A 123 17.22 -0.76 -8.24
C ARG A 123 18.62 -0.36 -8.75
N LYS A 124 18.93 0.94 -8.90
CA LYS A 124 20.16 1.42 -9.56
C LYS A 124 21.20 1.94 -8.59
N GLN A 125 20.79 2.80 -7.67
CA GLN A 125 21.66 3.53 -6.74
C GLN A 125 21.52 3.01 -5.30
N ALA A 126 20.54 2.14 -5.04
CA ALA A 126 20.22 1.62 -3.71
C ALA A 126 19.97 2.73 -2.68
N PHE A 127 19.48 3.89 -3.12
CA PHE A 127 19.04 4.96 -2.23
C PHE A 127 17.82 4.48 -1.46
N TRP A 128 18.00 4.39 -0.15
CA TRP A 128 17.05 3.83 0.79
C TRP A 128 16.90 4.79 1.95
N ASN A 129 15.68 4.96 2.45
CA ASN A 129 15.40 5.65 3.70
C ASN A 129 16.35 5.15 4.83
N PRO A 130 17.24 6.00 5.37
CA PRO A 130 18.22 5.58 6.37
C PRO A 130 17.58 5.22 7.73
N GLN A 131 16.31 5.55 7.95
CA GLN A 131 15.54 5.15 9.13
C GLN A 131 14.67 3.90 8.88
N ASP A 132 14.78 3.26 7.73
CA ASP A 132 14.02 2.03 7.44
C ASP A 132 14.48 0.86 8.32
N PHE A 133 13.52 0.14 8.90
CA PHE A 133 13.80 -0.96 9.83
C PHE A 133 14.59 -2.09 9.17
N THR A 134 14.19 -2.50 7.96
CA THR A 134 14.87 -3.59 7.22
C THR A 134 16.30 -3.19 6.89
N LEU A 135 16.51 -1.95 6.43
CA LEU A 135 17.85 -1.43 6.18
C LEU A 135 18.72 -1.43 7.45
N LEU A 136 18.18 -0.98 8.59
CA LEU A 136 18.91 -0.94 9.86
C LEU A 136 19.32 -2.35 10.32
N VAL A 137 18.43 -3.35 10.17
CA VAL A 137 18.75 -4.74 10.46
C VAL A 137 19.87 -5.25 9.55
N LEU A 138 19.78 -5.01 8.24
CA LEU A 138 20.81 -5.42 7.26
C LEU A 138 22.16 -4.77 7.55
N GLN A 139 22.17 -3.48 7.89
CA GLN A 139 23.38 -2.76 8.27
C GLN A 139 24.00 -3.29 9.56
N ALA A 140 23.18 -3.60 10.57
CA ALA A 140 23.66 -4.23 11.81
C ALA A 140 24.28 -5.60 11.53
N CYS A 141 23.62 -6.41 10.69
CA CYS A 141 24.14 -7.72 10.29
C CYS A 141 25.48 -7.61 9.56
N ALA A 142 25.58 -6.69 8.60
CA ALA A 142 26.82 -6.46 7.85
C ALA A 142 27.95 -5.92 8.75
N LYS A 143 27.63 -5.04 9.70
CA LYS A 143 28.61 -4.43 10.61
C LYS A 143 29.19 -5.42 11.61
N TYR A 144 28.34 -6.27 12.20
CA TYR A 144 28.76 -7.16 13.28
C TYR A 144 29.02 -8.60 12.81
N GLY A 145 28.59 -8.98 11.61
CA GLY A 145 28.76 -10.34 11.08
C GLY A 145 27.80 -11.37 11.69
N TYR A 146 26.75 -10.93 12.38
CA TYR A 146 25.73 -11.77 12.99
C TYR A 146 24.36 -11.45 12.43
N ALA A 147 23.53 -12.47 12.20
CA ALA A 147 22.13 -12.32 11.83
C ALA A 147 21.23 -12.91 12.91
N PRO A 148 20.02 -12.36 13.11
CA PRO A 148 19.06 -12.91 14.05
C PRO A 148 18.60 -14.30 13.60
N ASP A 149 18.58 -15.25 14.53
CA ASP A 149 18.04 -16.60 14.33
C ASP A 149 16.52 -16.58 14.50
N VAL A 150 15.84 -16.08 13.46
CA VAL A 150 14.38 -15.96 13.40
C VAL A 150 13.90 -16.44 12.04
N ASP A 151 12.74 -17.09 12.02
CA ASP A 151 12.05 -17.44 10.78
C ASP A 151 11.36 -16.18 10.23
N TRP A 152 11.98 -15.54 9.24
CA TRP A 152 11.54 -14.26 8.71
C TRP A 152 11.59 -14.25 7.19
N ASN A 153 10.43 -13.95 6.59
CA ASN A 153 10.30 -13.58 5.19
C ASN A 153 10.46 -12.06 5.02
N MET A 154 11.62 -11.65 4.55
CA MET A 154 11.93 -10.26 4.21
C MET A 154 11.42 -9.95 2.80
N GLU A 155 10.21 -9.41 2.73
CA GLU A 155 9.69 -8.78 1.51
C GLU A 155 10.35 -7.42 1.30
N MET A 156 10.76 -7.12 0.07
CA MET A 156 11.43 -5.89 -0.31
C MET A 156 11.03 -5.52 -1.74
N THR A 157 10.25 -4.45 -1.88
CA THR A 157 9.86 -3.90 -3.17
C THR A 157 10.64 -2.63 -3.48
N PRO A 158 11.44 -2.57 -4.56
CA PRO A 158 12.18 -1.37 -4.89
C PRO A 158 11.28 -0.16 -5.11
N VAL A 159 11.60 0.96 -4.47
CA VAL A 159 10.78 2.19 -4.51
C VAL A 159 10.61 2.75 -5.93
N ASP A 160 11.63 2.62 -6.78
CA ASP A 160 11.59 3.12 -8.15
C ASP A 160 10.67 2.26 -9.05
N PHE A 161 10.55 0.97 -8.78
CA PHE A 161 9.55 0.11 -9.43
C PHE A 161 8.14 0.56 -9.06
N ALA A 162 7.86 0.76 -7.77
CA ALA A 162 6.55 1.17 -7.30
C ALA A 162 6.15 2.55 -7.90
N ALA A 163 7.07 3.51 -7.88
CA ALA A 163 6.87 4.83 -8.46
C ALA A 163 6.61 4.76 -9.97
N GLU A 164 7.42 3.98 -10.72
CA GLU A 164 7.25 3.78 -12.16
C GLU A 164 5.87 3.20 -12.49
N PHE A 165 5.42 2.21 -11.72
CA PHE A 165 4.09 1.60 -11.91
C PHE A 165 2.97 2.61 -11.67
N ILE A 166 3.00 3.36 -10.56
CA ILE A 166 1.98 4.35 -10.22
C ILE A 166 1.91 5.45 -11.29
N VAL A 167 3.06 5.95 -11.75
CA VAL A 167 3.12 6.95 -12.82
C VAL A 167 2.55 6.40 -14.13
N ARG A 168 2.85 5.15 -14.50
CA ARG A 168 2.25 4.52 -15.69
C ARG A 168 0.73 4.40 -15.59
N CYS A 169 0.19 4.18 -14.39
CA CYS A 169 -1.24 4.18 -14.16
C CYS A 169 -1.88 5.55 -14.47
N THR A 170 -1.23 6.67 -14.14
CA THR A 170 -1.82 8.01 -14.38
C THR A 170 -2.08 8.32 -15.85
N PHE A 171 -1.36 7.67 -16.77
CA PHE A 171 -1.58 7.81 -18.23
C PHE A 171 -2.74 6.95 -18.76
N ASN A 172 -3.27 6.03 -17.96
CA ASN A 172 -4.26 5.02 -18.36
C ASN A 172 -5.52 5.05 -17.47
N LEU A 173 -5.96 6.24 -17.05
CA LEU A 173 -7.07 6.43 -16.09
C LEU A 173 -8.30 5.57 -16.41
N SER A 174 -8.75 5.53 -17.66
CA SER A 174 -9.95 4.78 -18.06
C SER A 174 -9.88 3.29 -17.74
N THR A 175 -8.68 2.71 -17.71
CA THR A 175 -8.51 1.28 -17.43
C THR A 175 -8.24 1.00 -15.96
N ILE A 176 -7.81 1.98 -15.16
CA ILE A 176 -7.39 1.73 -13.77
C ILE A 176 -8.45 2.13 -12.73
N LEU A 177 -9.39 3.00 -13.09
CA LEU A 177 -10.36 3.55 -12.14
C LEU A 177 -11.21 2.46 -11.49
N GLY A 178 -11.45 2.60 -10.19
CA GLY A 178 -12.18 1.65 -9.36
C GLY A 178 -11.38 0.43 -8.93
N LYS A 179 -10.08 0.36 -9.25
CA LYS A 179 -9.23 -0.79 -8.94
C LYS A 179 -8.31 -0.53 -7.76
N THR A 180 -7.96 -1.62 -7.10
CA THR A 180 -6.91 -1.72 -6.10
C THR A 180 -5.74 -2.49 -6.70
N TYR A 181 -4.51 -2.11 -6.36
CA TYR A 181 -3.30 -2.83 -6.75
C TYR A 181 -2.44 -3.17 -5.54
N HIS A 182 -1.94 -4.40 -5.47
CA HIS A 182 -0.86 -4.80 -4.57
C HIS A 182 0.47 -4.58 -5.27
N ILE A 183 1.26 -3.65 -4.76
CA ILE A 183 2.62 -3.36 -5.27
C ILE A 183 3.59 -3.94 -4.25
N ILE A 184 3.82 -5.24 -4.38
CA ILE A 184 4.63 -6.06 -3.48
C ILE A 184 5.57 -6.96 -4.30
N ASN A 185 6.68 -7.38 -3.69
CA ASN A 185 7.58 -8.38 -4.25
C ASN A 185 7.06 -9.76 -3.87
N ASP A 186 6.71 -10.57 -4.87
CA ASP A 186 6.15 -11.91 -4.65
C ASP A 186 7.23 -12.99 -4.43
N GLN A 187 8.50 -12.59 -4.38
CA GLN A 187 9.67 -13.41 -4.05
C GLN A 187 10.40 -12.85 -2.82
N PRO A 188 9.83 -12.96 -1.61
CA PRO A 188 10.51 -12.51 -0.39
C PRO A 188 11.77 -13.32 -0.10
N LEU A 189 12.75 -12.69 0.54
CA LEU A 189 13.96 -13.37 1.00
C LEU A 189 13.70 -14.08 2.32
N HIS A 190 13.92 -15.39 2.35
CA HIS A 190 13.79 -16.20 3.57
C HIS A 190 15.09 -16.16 4.37
N SER A 191 15.02 -15.86 5.68
CA SER A 191 16.18 -15.80 6.58
C SER A 191 16.86 -17.17 6.77
N SER A 192 16.10 -18.26 6.89
CA SER A 192 16.65 -19.60 7.09
C SER A 192 17.02 -20.29 5.76
N SER A 193 18.17 -19.95 5.17
CA SER A 193 18.92 -20.94 4.38
C SER A 193 19.75 -21.79 5.35
N PRO A 194 19.64 -23.14 5.35
CA PRO A 194 20.36 -23.99 6.28
C PRO A 194 21.86 -23.98 5.96
N GLY A 195 22.62 -23.16 6.69
CA GLY A 195 24.07 -23.35 6.85
C GLY A 195 24.37 -24.42 7.90
N PRO A 196 25.56 -25.05 7.90
CA PRO A 196 25.95 -26.01 8.93
C PRO A 196 25.87 -25.36 10.31
N LYS A 197 25.29 -26.07 11.28
CA LYS A 197 25.06 -25.60 12.65
C LYS A 197 26.30 -24.88 13.22
N GLY A 198 26.12 -23.63 13.64
CA GLY A 198 27.15 -22.82 14.29
C GLY A 198 27.71 -21.67 13.43
N GLN A 199 27.32 -21.57 12.16
CA GLN A 199 27.52 -20.38 11.34
C GLN A 199 26.23 -20.07 10.59
N VAL A 200 25.61 -18.92 10.89
CA VAL A 200 24.59 -18.36 9.99
C VAL A 200 25.34 -17.82 8.77
N SER A 201 25.63 -18.73 7.85
CA SER A 201 26.12 -18.38 6.52
C SER A 201 24.95 -17.80 5.76
N PHE A 202 25.02 -16.51 5.43
CA PHE A 202 24.28 -16.01 4.29
C PHE A 202 24.65 -16.92 3.12
N SER A 203 23.73 -17.78 2.67
CA SER A 203 23.96 -18.53 1.45
C SER A 203 24.40 -17.53 0.38
N HIS A 204 25.30 -17.92 -0.53
CA HIS A 204 25.70 -17.07 -1.67
C HIS A 204 24.47 -16.47 -2.40
N HIS A 205 23.28 -17.05 -2.22
CA HIS A 205 21.99 -16.52 -2.63
C HIS A 205 21.57 -15.19 -1.99
N PHE A 206 21.86 -14.89 -0.71
CA PHE A 206 21.44 -13.63 -0.07
C PHE A 206 22.21 -12.43 -0.63
N ALA A 207 23.54 -12.54 -0.75
CA ALA A 207 24.38 -11.52 -1.37
C ALA A 207 24.15 -11.40 -2.89
N SER A 208 23.78 -12.51 -3.57
CA SER A 208 23.40 -12.48 -4.99
C SER A 208 21.96 -12.02 -5.24
N GLY A 209 21.06 -12.18 -4.27
CA GLY A 209 19.65 -11.77 -4.33
C GLY A 209 19.50 -10.26 -4.27
N ILE A 210 20.39 -9.58 -3.54
CA ILE A 210 20.58 -8.12 -3.59
C ILE A 210 20.94 -7.65 -5.02
N ARG A 211 21.57 -8.49 -5.85
CA ARG A 211 21.99 -8.17 -7.23
C ARG A 211 21.05 -8.71 -8.31
N ARG A 212 20.07 -9.54 -7.97
CA ARG A 212 19.09 -10.04 -8.95
C ARG A 212 17.94 -9.04 -9.01
N PRO A 213 17.54 -8.56 -10.20
CA PRO A 213 16.29 -7.82 -10.30
C PRO A 213 15.19 -8.77 -9.83
N ALA A 214 14.56 -8.44 -8.69
CA ALA A 214 13.36 -9.11 -8.26
C ALA A 214 12.35 -9.00 -9.42
N SER A 215 11.80 -10.13 -9.86
CA SER A 215 10.62 -10.13 -10.69
C SER A 215 9.47 -9.61 -9.84
N VAL A 216 9.29 -8.30 -9.78
CA VAL A 216 8.18 -7.71 -9.04
C VAL A 216 6.92 -7.93 -9.86
N VAL A 217 6.01 -8.74 -9.34
CA VAL A 217 4.76 -9.08 -10.03
C VAL A 217 3.65 -8.16 -9.55
N VAL A 218 3.07 -7.41 -10.48
CA VAL A 218 1.75 -6.79 -10.26
C VAL A 218 0.71 -7.88 -10.50
N ARG A 219 0.21 -8.49 -9.42
CA ARG A 219 -0.76 -9.57 -9.53
C ARG A 219 -2.17 -9.03 -9.64
N ARG A 220 -2.64 -8.89 -10.87
CA ARG A 220 -4.06 -8.81 -11.15
C ARG A 220 -4.56 -10.20 -11.52
N ARG A 221 -5.22 -10.90 -10.58
CA ARG A 221 -5.96 -12.13 -10.91
C ARG A 221 -7.30 -11.79 -11.52
#